data_AF-A0A954X3N7-F1
#
_entry.id   AF-A0A954X3N7-F1
#
_cell.length_a   1.000
_cell.length_b   1.000
_cell.length_c   1.000
_cell.angle_alpha   90.00
_cell.angle_beta   90.00
_cell.angle_gamma   90.00
#
_symmetry.space_group_name_H-M   'P 1'
#
loop_
_entity.id
_entity.type
_entity.pdbx_description
1 polymer ?
#
loop_
_entity_poly.entity_id
_entity_poly.type
_entity_poly.pdbx_seq_one_letter_code
_entity_poly.pdbx_strand_id
1 'polypeptide(L)'
;MINWQYYPKSDAAPEIAHNVIAVFNAVSGEIDSAIHSLESNAVLTALSTGLTAAGFAVESSKTAEGKVKVPVLFGRNGRLEKSFDADAFHRELGFVLEVEAGRGVVN
;
A
#
# COMPACT_ATOMS: atom_id res chain seq x y z
N MET A 1 17.70 8.01 -0.38
CA MET A 1 17.03 8.77 0.70
C MET A 1 15.54 8.81 0.38
N ILE A 2 14.68 8.37 1.30
CA ILE A 2 13.22 8.37 1.09
C ILE A 2 12.68 9.76 1.34
N ASN A 3 11.88 10.27 0.39
CA ASN A 3 11.17 11.54 0.53
C ASN A 3 9.67 11.25 0.65
N TRP A 4 8.98 11.95 1.55
CA TRP A 4 7.55 11.77 1.77
C TRP A 4 6.92 13.09 2.22
N GLN A 5 5.60 13.19 2.04
CA GLN A 5 4.81 14.34 2.46
C GLN A 5 3.42 13.86 2.89
N TYR A 6 2.98 14.30 4.06
CA TYR A 6 1.62 14.09 4.55
C TYR A 6 0.75 15.33 4.29
N TYR A 7 -0.54 15.10 4.10
CA TYR A 7 -1.56 16.12 3.94
C TYR A 7 -2.78 15.83 4.85
N PRO A 8 -3.46 16.87 5.36
CA PRO A 8 -3.15 18.29 5.15
C PRO A 8 -1.86 18.72 5.87
N LYS A 9 -1.17 19.75 5.36
CA LYS A 9 0.09 20.25 5.95
C LYS A 9 -0.09 20.95 7.31
N SER A 10 -1.34 21.14 7.74
CA SER A 10 -1.69 21.68 9.06
C SER A 10 -1.52 20.66 10.18
N ASP A 11 -1.43 19.37 9.85
CA ASP A 11 -1.51 18.27 10.79
C ASP A 11 -0.21 17.46 10.78
N ALA A 12 0.13 16.89 11.94
CA ALA A 12 1.21 15.91 12.02
C ALA A 12 0.76 14.59 11.36
N ALA A 13 1.69 13.92 10.68
CA ALA A 13 1.40 12.60 10.11
C ALA A 13 1.06 11.60 11.23
N PRO A 14 0.03 10.75 11.06
CA PRO A 14 -0.31 9.75 12.05
C PRO A 14 0.78 8.67 12.13
N GLU A 15 0.84 7.96 13.26
CA GLU A 15 1.83 6.90 13.51
C GLU A 15 1.87 5.84 12.40
N ILE A 16 0.71 5.48 11.84
CA ILE A 16 0.63 4.52 10.73
C ILE A 16 1.43 4.96 9.50
N ALA A 17 1.47 6.26 9.19
CA ALA A 17 2.26 6.78 8.08
C ALA A 17 3.76 6.62 8.38
N HIS A 18 4.18 6.89 9.62
CA HIS A 18 5.56 6.68 10.07
C HIS A 18 5.97 5.20 10.03
N ASN A 19 5.07 4.29 10.39
CA ASN A 19 5.31 2.84 10.30
C ASN A 19 5.53 2.41 8.84
N VAL A 20 4.70 2.90 7.90
CA VAL A 20 4.91 2.65 6.47
C VAL A 20 6.29 3.14 6.02
N ILE A 21 6.67 4.37 6.39
CA ILE A 21 7.98 4.93 6.04
C ILE A 21 9.13 4.09 6.62
N ALA A 22 8.98 3.59 7.86
CA ALA A 22 9.96 2.71 8.48
C ALA A 22 10.12 1.39 7.71
N VAL A 23 9.02 0.78 7.26
CA VAL A 23 9.04 -0.43 6.42
C VAL A 23 9.79 -0.18 5.11
N PHE A 24 9.51 0.92 4.41
CA PHE A 24 10.24 1.25 3.18
C PHE A 24 11.73 1.51 3.42
N ASN A 25 12.10 2.17 4.53
CA ASN A 25 13.51 2.38 4.86
C ASN A 25 14.24 1.06 5.16
N ALA A 26 13.58 0.11 5.82
CA ALA A 26 14.18 -1.17 6.18
C ALA A 26 14.59 -1.99 4.94
N VAL A 27 13.83 -1.90 3.84
CA VAL A 27 14.11 -2.63 2.59
C VAL A 27 14.67 -1.75 1.47
N SER A 28 15.07 -0.51 1.76
CA SER A 28 15.40 0.47 0.72
C SER A 28 16.51 -0.02 -0.22
N GLY A 29 17.50 -0.76 0.28
CA GLY A 29 18.58 -1.32 -0.54
C GLY A 29 18.14 -2.43 -1.51
N GLU A 30 16.98 -3.04 -1.27
CA GLU A 30 16.40 -4.11 -2.10
C GLU A 30 15.47 -3.55 -3.19
N ILE A 31 14.90 -2.36 -2.96
CA ILE A 31 13.88 -1.78 -3.84
C ILE A 31 14.32 -0.49 -4.55
N ASP A 32 15.53 0.01 -4.27
CA ASP A 32 16.04 1.24 -4.89
C ASP A 32 16.11 1.12 -6.41
N SER A 33 15.33 1.93 -7.13
CA SER A 33 15.26 1.93 -8.58
C SER A 33 16.53 2.42 -9.29
N ALA A 34 17.48 3.02 -8.55
CA ALA A 34 18.81 3.33 -9.08
C ALA A 34 19.69 2.07 -9.21
N ILE A 35 19.37 1.02 -8.44
CA ILE A 35 20.14 -0.22 -8.35
C ILE A 35 19.38 -1.38 -9.01
N HIS A 36 18.05 -1.39 -8.87
CA HIS A 36 17.18 -2.46 -9.32
C HIS A 36 16.14 -1.96 -10.33
N SER A 37 15.59 -2.87 -11.14
CA SER A 37 14.49 -2.59 -12.07
C SER A 37 13.30 -3.49 -11.72
N LEU A 38 12.70 -3.25 -10.56
CA LEU A 38 11.57 -4.02 -10.05
C LEU A 38 10.22 -3.43 -10.52
N GLU A 39 9.27 -4.33 -10.80
CA GLU A 39 7.86 -4.00 -11.00
C GLU A 39 7.15 -3.86 -9.63
N SER A 40 5.99 -3.18 -9.60
CA SER A 40 5.23 -2.89 -8.37
C SER A 40 5.02 -4.11 -7.46
N ASN A 41 4.62 -5.27 -8.02
CA ASN A 41 4.39 -6.49 -7.23
C ASN A 41 5.66 -7.00 -6.53
N ALA A 42 6.84 -6.83 -7.14
CA ALA A 42 8.10 -7.25 -6.52
C ALA A 42 8.46 -6.31 -5.35
N VAL A 43 8.20 -5.02 -5.49
CA VAL A 43 8.35 -4.05 -4.40
C VAL A 43 7.36 -4.35 -3.27
N LEU A 44 6.08 -4.59 -3.57
CA LEU A 44 5.07 -4.97 -2.58
C LEU A 44 5.47 -6.24 -1.82
N THR A 45 6.04 -7.23 -2.51
CA THR A 45 6.54 -8.46 -1.89
C THR A 45 7.62 -8.17 -0.86
N ALA A 46 8.59 -7.31 -1.17
CA ALA A 46 9.63 -6.91 -0.22
C ALA A 46 9.07 -6.17 1.01
N LEU A 47 8.01 -5.37 0.83
CA LEU A 47 7.36 -4.63 1.91
C LEU A 47 6.41 -5.48 2.76
N SER A 48 5.91 -6.60 2.23
CA SER A 48 4.79 -7.37 2.78
C SER A 48 4.95 -7.76 4.26
N THR A 49 6.12 -8.27 4.65
CA THR A 49 6.40 -8.65 6.04
C THR A 49 6.27 -7.46 7.00
N GLY A 50 6.85 -6.31 6.62
CA GLY A 50 6.81 -5.09 7.44
C GLY A 50 5.42 -4.47 7.50
N LEU A 51 4.70 -4.43 6.37
CA LEU A 51 3.33 -3.93 6.30
C LEU A 51 2.37 -4.79 7.13
N THR A 52 2.51 -6.12 7.06
CA THR A 52 1.71 -7.05 7.87
C THR A 52 1.96 -6.83 9.37
N ALA A 53 3.23 -6.65 9.76
CA ALA A 53 3.59 -6.34 11.15
C ALA A 53 3.02 -4.98 11.61
N ALA A 54 2.84 -4.03 10.69
CA ALA A 54 2.19 -2.74 10.93
C ALA A 54 0.65 -2.79 10.89
N GLY A 55 0.03 -3.97 10.78
CA GLY A 55 -1.43 -4.16 10.84
C GLY A 55 -2.15 -4.10 9.50
N PHE A 56 -1.44 -4.07 8.37
CA PHE A 56 -2.07 -4.12 7.05
C PHE A 56 -2.44 -5.56 6.65
N ALA A 57 -3.59 -5.71 6.00
CA ALA A 57 -3.81 -6.83 5.09
C ALA A 57 -3.12 -6.49 3.75
N VAL A 58 -2.23 -7.36 3.26
CA VAL A 58 -1.44 -7.13 2.04
C VAL A 58 -1.86 -8.12 0.96
N GLU A 59 -1.96 -7.67 -0.29
CA GLU A 59 -2.24 -8.52 -1.44
C GLU A 59 -1.12 -9.57 -1.59
N SER A 60 -1.51 -10.84 -1.65
CA SER A 60 -0.58 -11.97 -1.81
C SER A 60 -0.58 -12.56 -3.22
N SER A 61 -1.64 -12.34 -3.98
CA SER A 61 -1.80 -12.83 -5.35
C SER A 61 -2.95 -12.14 -6.07
N LYS A 62 -2.93 -12.17 -7.41
CA LYS A 62 -3.99 -11.64 -8.27
C LYS A 62 -5.29 -12.45 -8.25
N THR A 63 -5.34 -13.56 -7.51
CA THR A 63 -6.55 -14.40 -7.37
C THR A 63 -7.57 -13.73 -6.46
N ALA A 64 -8.82 -14.17 -6.52
CA ALA A 64 -9.89 -13.57 -5.72
C ALA A 64 -9.60 -13.65 -4.21
N GLU A 65 -8.96 -14.73 -3.77
CA GLU A 65 -8.60 -14.99 -2.36
C GLU A 65 -7.38 -14.18 -1.90
N GLY A 66 -6.47 -13.85 -2.82
CA GLY A 66 -5.25 -13.10 -2.50
C GLY A 66 -5.43 -11.58 -2.53
N LYS A 67 -6.55 -11.09 -3.06
CA LYS A 67 -6.88 -9.67 -3.21
C LYS A 67 -7.38 -9.03 -1.93
N VAL A 68 -6.93 -7.82 -1.64
CA VAL A 68 -7.46 -7.02 -0.53
C VAL A 68 -8.63 -6.17 -1.00
N LYS A 69 -9.85 -6.67 -0.78
CA LYS A 69 -11.09 -5.97 -1.16
C LYS A 69 -11.48 -4.92 -0.13
N VAL A 70 -11.53 -3.67 -0.57
CA VAL A 70 -12.00 -2.51 0.20
C VAL A 70 -13.42 -2.14 -0.26
N PRO A 71 -14.45 -2.39 0.58
CA PRO A 71 -15.82 -1.96 0.30
C PRO A 71 -15.93 -0.44 0.21
N VAL A 72 -16.62 0.09 -0.81
CA VAL A 72 -16.79 1.55 -0.98
C VAL A 72 -18.23 1.97 -1.20
N LEU A 73 -19.11 1.07 -1.65
CA LEU A 73 -20.51 1.39 -1.89
C LEU A 73 -21.40 0.25 -1.42
N PHE A 74 -22.37 0.60 -0.57
CA PHE A 74 -23.42 -0.31 -0.12
C PHE A 74 -24.77 0.22 -0.59
N GLY A 75 -25.53 -0.67 -1.21
CA GLY A 75 -26.84 -0.38 -1.77
C GLY A 75 -28.00 -0.75 -0.85
N ARG A 76 -29.13 -1.10 -1.48
CA ARG A 76 -30.37 -1.45 -0.77
C ARG A 76 -30.12 -2.56 0.25
N ASN A 77 -30.61 -2.35 1.48
CA ASN A 77 -30.43 -3.25 2.62
C ASN A 77 -28.95 -3.52 3.00
N GLY A 78 -28.05 -2.56 2.74
CA GLY A 78 -26.64 -2.68 3.13
C GLY A 78 -25.84 -3.70 2.32
N ARG A 79 -26.34 -4.11 1.15
CA ARG A 79 -25.62 -5.04 0.27
C ARG A 79 -24.43 -4.33 -0.36
N LEU A 80 -23.26 -4.95 -0.30
CA LEU A 80 -22.08 -4.47 -1.02
C LEU A 80 -22.36 -4.42 -2.53
N GLU A 81 -22.25 -3.25 -3.13
CA GLU A 81 -22.43 -3.02 -4.57
C GLU A 81 -21.09 -2.78 -5.27
N LYS A 82 -20.13 -2.14 -4.59
CA LYS A 82 -18.81 -1.86 -5.16
C LYS A 82 -17.72 -1.99 -4.11
N SER A 83 -16.64 -2.65 -4.53
CA SER A 83 -15.35 -2.66 -3.84
C SER A 83 -14.24 -2.29 -4.81
N PHE A 84 -13.12 -1.84 -4.28
CA PHE A 84 -11.86 -1.75 -5.02
C PHE A 84 -10.89 -2.78 -4.45
N ASP A 85 -9.97 -3.25 -5.28
CA ASP A 85 -8.85 -4.08 -4.85
C ASP A 85 -7.68 -3.11 -4.60
N ALA A 86 -7.05 -3.19 -3.43
CA ALA A 86 -5.89 -2.40 -3.05
C ALA A 86 -4.68 -3.30 -2.81
N ASP A 87 -3.46 -2.77 -2.93
CA ASP A 87 -2.25 -3.52 -2.59
C ASP A 87 -2.16 -3.83 -1.10
N ALA A 88 -2.53 -2.88 -0.23
CA ALA A 88 -2.65 -3.12 1.19
C ALA A 88 -3.69 -2.24 1.87
N PHE A 89 -4.32 -2.76 2.93
CA PHE A 89 -5.36 -2.05 3.68
C PHE A 89 -5.27 -2.28 5.19
N HIS A 90 -5.13 -1.20 5.95
CA HIS A 90 -5.26 -1.20 7.40
C HIS A 90 -6.71 -0.94 7.79
N ARG A 91 -7.46 -2.00 8.09
CA ARG A 91 -8.92 -1.94 8.30
C ARG A 91 -9.35 -1.00 9.41
N GLU A 92 -8.67 -1.03 10.56
CA GLU A 92 -9.09 -0.26 11.75
C GLU A 92 -8.92 1.26 11.56
N LEU A 93 -7.84 1.67 10.91
CA LEU A 93 -7.50 3.07 10.66
C LEU A 93 -8.04 3.58 9.32
N GLY A 94 -8.62 2.70 8.49
CA GLY A 94 -9.09 3.05 7.15
C GLY A 94 -7.98 3.47 6.20
N PHE A 95 -6.77 2.95 6.36
CA PHE A 95 -5.60 3.37 5.58
C PHE A 95 -5.38 2.44 4.38
N VAL A 96 -5.52 2.97 3.16
CA VAL A 96 -5.26 2.26 1.91
C VAL A 96 -3.86 2.60 1.41
N LEU A 97 -3.12 1.62 0.93
CA LEU A 97 -1.78 1.77 0.38
C LEU A 97 -1.71 1.11 -0.99
N GLU A 98 -1.13 1.83 -1.95
CA GLU A 98 -0.84 1.38 -3.32
C GLU A 98 0.65 1.58 -3.58
N VAL A 99 1.30 0.61 -4.21
CA VAL A 99 2.73 0.61 -4.53
C VAL A 99 2.91 0.74 -6.02
N GLU A 100 3.66 1.76 -6.44
CA GLU A 100 3.94 1.98 -7.85
C GLU A 100 5.46 1.99 -8.09
N ALA A 101 5.92 1.10 -8.97
CA ALA A 101 7.29 1.01 -9.40
C ALA A 101 7.38 0.82 -10.92
N GLY A 102 8.41 1.42 -11.52
CA GLY A 102 8.62 1.41 -12.97
C GLY A 102 8.78 2.81 -13.54
N ARG A 103 9.19 2.88 -14.81
CA ARG A 103 9.26 4.16 -15.54
C ARG A 103 7.88 4.49 -16.06
N GLY A 104 7.36 5.66 -15.71
CA GLY A 104 6.19 6.21 -16.39
C GLY A 104 6.46 6.23 -17.89
N VAL A 105 5.66 5.49 -18.66
CA VAL A 105 5.72 5.60 -20.11
C VAL A 105 5.31 7.02 -20.47
N VAL A 106 6.14 7.68 -21.26
CA VAL A 106 5.79 9.00 -21.82
C VAL A 106 4.66 8.73 -22.81
N ASN A 107 3.45 9.16 -22.47
CA ASN A 107 2.33 9.20 -23.42
C ASN A 107 2.61 10.22 -24.53
#